data_AF-A0A7Y1VXJ6-F1
#
_entry.id   AF-A0A7Y1VXJ6-F1
#
_cell.length_a   1.000
_cell.length_b   1.000
_cell.length_c   1.000
_cell.angle_alpha   90.00
_cell.angle_beta   90.00
_cell.angle_gamma   90.00
#
_symmetry.space_group_name_H-M   'P 1'
#
loop_
_entity.id
_entity.type
_entity.pdbx_description
1 polymer ?
#
loop_
_entity_poly.entity_id
_entity_poly.type
_entity_poly.pdbx_seq_one_letter_code
_entity_poly.pdbx_strand_id
1 'polypeptide(L)'
;MQSSRKLSSIPLVVDVIRMIDGYEMVRCAYYSIESETPLLDTEIEIEGKNNPFLFIQMEAIFLGSPDRLDHFNSTSDIDAMYEFAERHDGIFVDINDVWVPLTWFDQTEIKSGMVFRIPIDKFISCWKFRHNHIAVEVFLAEEIKEIRTKQKALARPYLVHSKGETSTFEEWTQQQISQSREIYQNNRDNYLQKIKS
;
A
#
# COMPACT_ATOMS: atom_id res chain seq x y z
N MET A 1 2.60 -30.01 -2.86
CA MET A 1 2.29 -28.76 -3.57
C MET A 1 1.12 -28.10 -2.86
N GLN A 2 1.40 -27.11 -2.01
CA GLN A 2 0.34 -26.25 -1.47
C GLN A 2 -0.05 -25.27 -2.58
N SER A 3 -1.35 -25.23 -2.91
CA SER A 3 -1.92 -24.22 -3.81
C SER A 3 -1.72 -22.85 -3.17
N SER A 4 -0.76 -22.07 -3.66
CA SER A 4 -0.59 -20.66 -3.26
C SER A 4 -1.90 -19.94 -3.53
N ARG A 5 -2.56 -19.45 -2.47
CA ARG A 5 -3.78 -18.67 -2.59
C ARG A 5 -3.39 -17.34 -3.23
N LYS A 6 -3.62 -17.19 -4.54
CA LYS A 6 -3.20 -15.99 -5.27
C LYS A 6 -3.95 -14.79 -4.71
N LEU A 7 -3.26 -13.91 -4.00
CA LEU A 7 -3.82 -12.64 -3.54
C LEU A 7 -4.22 -11.84 -4.78
N SER A 8 -5.49 -11.45 -4.83
CA SER A 8 -6.09 -10.71 -5.95
C SER A 8 -6.43 -9.26 -5.55
N SER A 9 -5.93 -8.83 -4.41
CA SER A 9 -6.19 -7.52 -3.83
C SER A 9 -4.96 -6.93 -3.13
N ILE A 10 -4.91 -5.61 -3.10
CA ILE A 10 -3.80 -4.81 -2.58
C ILE A 10 -4.23 -4.18 -1.25
N PRO A 11 -3.41 -4.26 -0.19
CA PRO A 11 -3.68 -3.56 1.06
C PRO A 11 -3.42 -2.05 0.91
N LEU A 12 -4.39 -1.26 1.36
CA LEU A 12 -4.38 0.20 1.35
C LEU A 12 -4.58 0.70 2.77
N VAL A 13 -3.64 1.51 3.27
CA VAL A 13 -3.73 2.17 4.57
C VAL A 13 -4.38 3.53 4.39
N VAL A 14 -5.52 3.77 5.04
CA VAL A 14 -6.19 5.07 5.02
C VAL A 14 -5.31 6.11 5.68
N ASP A 15 -5.19 7.27 5.05
CA ASP A 15 -4.51 8.42 5.62
C ASP A 15 -5.49 9.58 5.85
N VAL A 16 -6.03 10.17 4.78
CA VAL A 16 -6.86 11.38 4.91
C VAL A 16 -7.99 11.44 3.89
N ILE A 17 -9.12 12.04 4.30
CA ILE A 17 -10.24 12.35 3.41
C ILE A 17 -10.12 13.80 2.92
N ARG A 18 -10.29 14.01 1.61
CA ARG A 18 -10.20 15.31 0.93
C ARG A 18 -11.23 15.43 -0.18
N MET A 19 -11.53 16.67 -0.55
CA MET A 19 -12.27 16.99 -1.77
C MET A 19 -11.29 17.16 -2.92
N ILE A 20 -11.48 16.41 -4.00
CA ILE A 20 -10.70 16.52 -5.25
C ILE A 20 -11.69 16.69 -6.40
N ASP A 21 -11.57 17.77 -7.14
CA ASP A 21 -12.44 18.11 -8.29
C ASP A 21 -13.95 18.00 -7.99
N GLY A 22 -14.35 18.30 -6.75
CA GLY A 22 -15.74 18.25 -6.31
C GLY A 22 -16.23 16.88 -5.81
N TYR A 23 -15.33 15.90 -5.67
CA TYR A 23 -15.62 14.55 -5.16
C TYR A 23 -14.91 14.28 -3.84
N GLU A 24 -15.60 13.61 -2.91
CA GLU A 24 -14.97 13.11 -1.67
C GLU A 24 -14.10 11.90 -1.99
N MET A 25 -12.80 12.05 -1.76
CA MET A 25 -11.79 11.03 -1.98
C MET A 25 -11.00 10.77 -0.71
N VAL A 26 -10.49 9.56 -0.59
CA VAL A 26 -9.62 9.10 0.49
C VAL A 26 -8.23 8.90 -0.09
N ARG A 27 -7.23 9.55 0.50
CA ARG A 27 -5.82 9.24 0.25
C ARG A 27 -5.52 7.95 0.99
N CYS A 28 -5.00 6.98 0.25
CA CYS A 28 -4.57 5.70 0.78
C CYS A 28 -3.12 5.46 0.44
N ALA A 29 -2.33 5.08 1.44
CA ALA A 29 -0.96 4.62 1.24
C ALA A 29 -0.94 3.14 0.85
N TYR A 30 0.04 2.75 0.04
CA TYR A 30 0.37 1.37 -0.28
C TYR A 30 1.87 1.17 -0.28
N TYR A 31 2.30 -0.06 -0.07
CA TYR A 31 3.72 -0.42 0.02
C TYR A 31 4.17 -1.00 -1.31
N SER A 32 5.27 -0.45 -1.80
CA SER A 32 5.88 -0.82 -3.07
C SER A 32 7.38 -1.04 -2.90
N ILE A 33 7.99 -1.60 -3.92
CA ILE A 33 9.43 -1.72 -4.06
C ILE A 33 9.85 -0.69 -5.09
N GLU A 34 10.78 0.17 -4.68
CA GLU A 34 11.47 1.10 -5.56
C GLU A 34 12.94 0.66 -5.74
N SER A 35 13.51 1.02 -6.89
CA SER A 35 14.93 0.85 -7.15
C SER A 35 15.53 2.11 -7.78
N GLU A 36 16.61 2.61 -7.19
CA GLU A 36 17.36 3.77 -7.69
C GLU A 36 18.21 3.46 -8.92
N THR A 37 18.49 2.18 -9.16
CA THR A 37 19.32 1.71 -10.29
C THR A 37 18.54 0.78 -11.20
N PRO A 38 18.76 0.83 -12.54
CA PRO A 38 18.17 -0.15 -13.44
C PRO A 38 18.51 -1.57 -12.98
N LEU A 39 17.48 -2.38 -12.75
CA LEU A 39 17.63 -3.78 -12.39
C LEU A 39 18.06 -4.57 -13.64
N LEU A 40 19.36 -4.84 -13.77
CA LEU A 40 19.94 -5.50 -14.94
C LEU A 40 19.88 -7.03 -14.89
N ASP A 41 19.81 -7.63 -13.69
CA ASP A 41 19.92 -9.08 -13.46
C ASP A 41 18.79 -9.67 -12.59
N THR A 42 17.61 -9.06 -12.56
CA THR A 42 16.48 -9.63 -11.80
C THR A 42 15.91 -10.85 -12.54
N GLU A 43 15.89 -12.01 -11.88
CA GLU A 43 15.22 -13.22 -12.35
C GLU A 43 13.69 -13.02 -12.30
N ILE A 44 13.14 -12.34 -13.31
CA ILE A 44 11.69 -12.29 -13.54
C ILE A 44 11.32 -13.47 -14.42
N GLU A 45 10.65 -14.46 -13.83
CA GLU A 45 10.07 -15.56 -14.59
C GLU A 45 8.84 -15.06 -15.36
N ILE A 46 9.03 -14.75 -16.65
CA ILE A 46 7.94 -14.41 -17.57
C ILE A 46 7.63 -15.67 -18.38
N GLU A 47 6.40 -16.18 -18.28
CA GLU A 47 5.96 -17.31 -19.09
C GLU A 47 6.05 -16.98 -20.59
N GLY A 48 6.97 -17.65 -21.29
CA GLY A 48 7.08 -17.60 -22.75
C GLY A 48 8.24 -16.73 -23.28
N LYS A 49 9.30 -17.43 -23.70
CA LYS A 49 10.47 -16.98 -24.50
C LYS A 49 11.31 -15.83 -23.91
N ASN A 50 12.59 -16.15 -23.70
CA ASN A 50 13.69 -15.21 -23.48
C ASN A 50 13.87 -14.28 -24.69
N ASN A 51 13.35 -13.06 -24.62
CA ASN A 51 13.74 -11.96 -25.50
C ASN A 51 14.42 -10.88 -24.64
N PRO A 52 15.35 -10.10 -25.20
CA PRO A 52 15.94 -8.98 -24.47
C PRO A 52 14.87 -7.87 -24.29
N PHE A 53 14.56 -7.55 -23.05
CA PHE A 53 13.66 -6.45 -22.69
C PHE A 53 14.40 -5.50 -21.74
N LEU A 54 14.05 -4.21 -21.79
CA LEU A 54 14.47 -3.22 -20.82
C LEU A 54 13.23 -2.72 -20.09
N PHE A 55 13.20 -2.93 -18.79
CA PHE A 55 12.18 -2.35 -17.93
C PHE A 55 12.67 -1.01 -17.37
N ILE A 56 11.82 0.02 -17.44
CA ILE A 56 12.10 1.37 -16.92
C ILE A 56 10.91 1.75 -16.05
N GLN A 57 11.17 2.34 -14.87
CA GLN A 57 10.14 2.76 -13.91
C GLN A 57 9.19 1.63 -13.50
N MET A 58 9.76 0.47 -13.14
CA MET A 58 8.97 -0.60 -12.55
C MET A 58 8.63 -0.27 -11.10
N GLU A 59 7.36 -0.43 -10.77
CA GLU A 59 6.87 -0.45 -9.40
C GLU A 59 6.35 -1.86 -9.12
N ALA A 60 6.93 -2.54 -8.13
CA ALA A 60 6.40 -3.80 -7.64
C ALA A 60 5.65 -3.53 -6.34
N ILE A 61 4.41 -4.02 -6.22
CA ILE A 61 3.53 -3.68 -5.10
C ILE A 61 3.38 -4.90 -4.19
N PHE A 62 3.51 -4.69 -2.88
CA PHE A 62 3.27 -5.76 -1.91
C PHE A 62 1.78 -6.09 -1.85
N LEU A 63 1.44 -7.32 -2.23
CA LEU A 63 0.08 -7.84 -2.07
C LEU A 63 -0.16 -8.40 -0.66
N GLY A 64 0.91 -8.70 0.08
CA GLY A 64 0.91 -9.37 1.37
C GLY A 64 2.31 -9.72 1.87
N SER A 65 2.39 -10.50 2.94
CA SER A 65 3.65 -10.95 3.57
C SER A 65 4.48 -11.79 2.60
N PRO A 66 5.78 -11.49 2.38
CA PRO A 66 6.63 -12.26 1.48
C PRO A 66 6.86 -13.71 1.96
N ASP A 67 6.87 -13.95 3.28
CA ASP A 67 7.14 -15.27 3.85
C ASP A 67 5.93 -16.21 3.77
N ARG A 68 4.71 -15.66 3.85
CA ARG A 68 3.47 -16.43 3.92
C ARG A 68 2.65 -16.38 2.63
N LEU A 69 2.94 -15.43 1.74
CA LEU A 69 2.19 -15.17 0.51
C LEU A 69 0.68 -14.96 0.77
N ASP A 70 0.35 -14.33 1.90
CA ASP A 70 -1.01 -14.02 2.34
C ASP A 70 -1.05 -12.61 3.00
N HIS A 71 -2.15 -12.24 3.65
CA HIS A 71 -2.32 -10.98 4.38
C HIS A 71 -1.23 -10.73 5.43
N PHE A 72 -1.03 -9.47 5.83
CA PHE A 72 -0.16 -9.10 6.96
C PHE A 72 -0.87 -9.43 8.28
N ASN A 73 -0.52 -10.55 8.89
CA ASN A 73 -1.23 -11.06 10.07
C ASN A 73 -0.46 -10.83 11.38
N SER A 74 0.81 -10.43 11.32
CA SER A 74 1.62 -10.08 12.50
C SER A 74 2.62 -8.97 12.19
N THR A 75 3.13 -8.28 13.21
CA THR A 75 4.13 -7.21 13.01
C THR A 75 5.38 -7.72 12.31
N SER A 76 5.77 -8.97 12.60
CA SER A 76 6.83 -9.68 11.90
C SER A 76 6.60 -9.84 10.39
N ASP A 77 5.35 -9.90 9.93
CA ASP A 77 5.04 -9.96 8.49
C ASP A 77 5.37 -8.62 7.81
N ILE A 78 5.23 -7.50 8.54
CA ILE A 78 5.61 -6.17 8.08
C ILE A 78 7.13 -6.03 8.12
N ASP A 79 7.79 -6.48 9.19
CA ASP A 79 9.27 -6.46 9.25
C ASP A 79 9.88 -7.30 8.13
N ALA A 80 9.32 -8.49 7.83
CA ALA A 80 9.74 -9.34 6.73
C ALA A 80 9.62 -8.65 5.35
N MET A 81 8.67 -7.73 5.17
CA MET A 81 8.55 -6.91 3.95
C MET A 81 9.77 -6.00 3.77
N TYR A 82 10.20 -5.33 4.83
CA TYR A 82 11.40 -4.48 4.79
C TYR A 82 12.67 -5.32 4.62
N GLU A 83 12.81 -6.39 5.40
CA GLU A 83 13.95 -7.32 5.27
C GLU A 83 14.03 -7.92 3.87
N PHE A 84 12.89 -8.21 3.23
CA PHE A 84 12.86 -8.72 1.86
C PHE A 84 13.44 -7.71 0.86
N ALA A 85 13.08 -6.43 0.96
CA ALA A 85 13.63 -5.39 0.09
C ALA A 85 15.14 -5.17 0.36
N GLU A 86 15.54 -5.13 1.63
CA GLU A 86 16.93 -4.90 2.04
C GLU A 86 17.90 -6.04 1.68
N ARG A 87 17.41 -7.24 1.34
CA ARG A 87 18.26 -8.35 0.86
C ARG A 87 18.96 -8.05 -0.47
N HIS A 88 18.49 -7.04 -1.21
CA HIS A 88 19.03 -6.68 -2.51
C HIS A 88 19.53 -5.25 -2.47
N ASP A 89 20.83 -5.06 -2.74
CA ASP A 89 21.42 -3.72 -2.81
C ASP A 89 20.69 -2.85 -3.84
N GLY A 90 20.33 -1.62 -3.45
CA GLY A 90 19.64 -0.66 -4.31
C GLY A 90 18.14 -0.91 -4.48
N ILE A 91 17.56 -1.78 -3.66
CA ILE A 91 16.12 -2.01 -3.55
C ILE A 91 15.64 -1.62 -2.15
N PHE A 92 14.54 -0.90 -2.05
CA PHE A 92 13.94 -0.51 -0.77
C PHE A 92 12.42 -0.52 -0.84
N VAL A 93 11.79 -0.63 0.34
CA VAL A 93 10.35 -0.42 0.47
C VAL A 93 10.08 1.07 0.36
N ASP A 94 9.21 1.43 -0.57
CA ASP A 94 8.67 2.77 -0.71
C ASP A 94 7.17 2.80 -0.34
N ILE A 95 6.73 3.94 0.19
CA ILE A 95 5.35 4.17 0.62
C ILE A 95 4.73 5.22 -0.31
N ASN A 96 3.97 4.73 -1.29
CA ASN A 96 3.29 5.57 -2.25
C ASN A 96 1.81 5.79 -1.88
N ASP A 97 1.15 6.71 -2.58
CA ASP A 97 -0.24 7.06 -2.33
C ASP A 97 -1.11 6.97 -3.59
N VAL A 98 -2.38 6.63 -3.39
CA VAL A 98 -3.44 6.73 -4.40
C VAL A 98 -4.68 7.42 -3.83
N TRP A 99 -5.47 8.01 -4.73
CA TRP A 99 -6.78 8.56 -4.40
C TRP A 99 -7.88 7.56 -4.74
N VAL A 100 -8.75 7.30 -3.76
CA VAL A 100 -9.86 6.35 -3.86
C VAL A 100 -11.17 7.07 -3.56
N PRO A 101 -12.24 6.90 -4.34
CA PRO A 101 -13.54 7.48 -4.03
C PRO A 101 -14.06 6.98 -2.67
N LEU A 102 -14.58 7.89 -1.84
CA LEU A 102 -15.13 7.53 -0.53
C LEU A 102 -16.28 6.52 -0.64
N THR A 103 -17.02 6.56 -1.74
CA THR A 103 -18.12 5.64 -2.09
C THR A 103 -17.68 4.19 -2.28
N TRP A 104 -16.39 3.91 -2.47
CA TRP A 104 -15.91 2.53 -2.67
C TRP A 104 -15.72 1.74 -1.39
N PHE A 105 -15.75 2.39 -0.23
CA PHE A 105 -15.50 1.76 1.06
C PHE A 105 -16.75 1.06 1.61
N ASP A 106 -16.57 -0.10 2.25
CA ASP A 106 -17.65 -0.86 2.89
C ASP A 106 -18.09 -0.33 4.27
N GLN A 107 -17.44 0.72 4.77
CA GLN A 107 -17.74 1.36 6.05
C GLN A 107 -18.30 2.76 5.86
N THR A 108 -19.17 3.16 6.79
CA THR A 108 -19.67 4.54 6.89
C THR A 108 -18.69 5.48 7.59
N GLU A 109 -17.84 4.95 8.47
CA GLU A 109 -16.85 5.73 9.22
C GLU A 109 -15.44 5.23 8.85
N ILE A 110 -14.66 6.11 8.23
CA ILE A 110 -13.30 5.83 7.76
C ILE A 110 -12.32 6.66 8.59
N LYS A 111 -11.31 6.00 9.17
CA LYS A 111 -10.29 6.61 10.02
C LYS A 111 -8.90 6.35 9.48
N SER A 112 -8.00 7.31 9.70
CA SER A 112 -6.57 7.14 9.45
C SER A 112 -6.05 5.88 10.13
N GLY A 113 -5.17 5.15 9.45
CA GLY A 113 -4.59 3.89 9.90
C GLY A 113 -5.44 2.65 9.62
N MET A 114 -6.71 2.78 9.21
CA MET A 114 -7.51 1.62 8.81
C MET A 114 -6.97 1.00 7.53
N VAL A 115 -6.89 -0.33 7.48
CA VAL A 115 -6.41 -1.07 6.30
C VAL A 115 -7.57 -1.69 5.55
N PHE A 116 -7.67 -1.39 4.26
CA PHE A 116 -8.66 -1.97 3.35
C PHE A 116 -7.97 -2.73 2.24
N ARG A 117 -8.65 -3.71 1.65
CA ARG A 117 -8.16 -4.39 0.45
C ARG A 117 -8.99 -4.02 -0.77
N ILE A 118 -8.28 -3.59 -1.82
CA ILE A 118 -8.86 -3.20 -3.10
C ILE A 118 -8.54 -4.24 -4.17
N PRO A 119 -9.48 -4.61 -5.06
CA PRO A 119 -9.20 -5.41 -6.25
C PRO A 119 -8.14 -4.75 -7.15
N ILE A 120 -7.28 -5.58 -7.75
CA ILE A 120 -6.14 -5.10 -8.57
C ILE A 120 -6.59 -4.20 -9.73
N ASP A 121 -7.68 -4.52 -10.41
CA ASP A 121 -8.23 -3.72 -11.53
C ASP A 121 -8.67 -2.31 -11.08
N LYS A 122 -9.27 -2.22 -9.89
CA LYS A 122 -9.65 -0.94 -9.29
C LYS A 122 -8.44 -0.15 -8.80
N PHE A 123 -7.45 -0.82 -8.21
CA PHE A 123 -6.18 -0.18 -7.86
C PHE A 123 -5.48 0.42 -9.09
N ILE A 124 -5.39 -0.33 -10.20
CA ILE A 124 -4.78 0.16 -11.45
C ILE A 124 -5.47 1.45 -11.94
N SER A 125 -6.78 1.55 -11.75
CA SER A 125 -7.53 2.77 -12.10
C SER A 125 -7.13 3.95 -11.21
N CYS A 126 -7.03 3.75 -9.89
CA CYS A 126 -6.54 4.75 -8.95
C CYS A 126 -5.10 5.19 -9.26
N TRP A 127 -4.23 4.22 -9.57
CA TRP A 127 -2.84 4.47 -9.94
C TRP A 127 -2.72 5.30 -11.22
N LYS A 128 -3.49 4.97 -12.26
CA LYS A 128 -3.54 5.73 -13.51
C LYS A 128 -4.02 7.16 -13.28
N PHE A 129 -5.04 7.34 -12.43
CA PHE A 129 -5.54 8.66 -12.08
C PHE A 129 -4.47 9.49 -11.36
N ARG A 130 -3.80 8.90 -10.35
CA ARG A 130 -2.73 9.55 -9.58
C ARG A 130 -1.54 10.02 -10.45
N HIS A 131 -1.27 9.29 -11.52
CA HIS A 131 -0.20 9.61 -12.49
C HIS A 131 -0.68 10.45 -13.69
N ASN A 132 -1.90 11.02 -13.62
CA ASN A 132 -2.51 11.83 -14.69
C ASN A 132 -2.65 11.10 -16.04
N HIS A 133 -2.68 9.76 -16.04
CA HIS A 133 -2.91 8.96 -17.24
C HIS A 133 -4.38 8.93 -17.65
N ILE A 134 -5.29 9.21 -16.71
CA ILE A 134 -6.74 9.34 -16.97
C ILE A 134 -7.27 10.58 -16.23
N ALA A 135 -8.25 11.24 -16.84
CA ALA A 135 -8.95 12.36 -16.20
C ALA A 135 -9.97 11.86 -15.16
N VAL A 136 -10.37 12.75 -14.25
CA VAL A 136 -11.31 12.45 -13.16
C VAL A 136 -12.66 11.94 -13.68
N GLU A 137 -13.14 12.43 -14.82
CA GLU A 137 -14.41 12.01 -15.42
C GLU A 137 -14.36 10.57 -15.94
N VAL A 138 -13.18 10.13 -16.41
CA VAL A 138 -12.95 8.75 -16.86
C VAL A 138 -12.79 7.84 -15.65
N PHE A 139 -12.05 8.30 -14.64
CA PHE A 139 -11.85 7.58 -13.40
C PHE A 139 -13.16 7.31 -12.65
N LEU A 140 -14.02 8.32 -12.54
CA LEU A 140 -15.31 8.27 -11.83
C LEU A 140 -16.50 7.96 -12.75
N ALA A 141 -16.27 7.50 -13.98
CA ALA A 141 -17.33 7.37 -14.98
C ALA A 141 -18.51 6.48 -14.52
N GLU A 142 -18.21 5.38 -13.82
CA GLU A 142 -19.22 4.47 -13.27
C GLU A 142 -20.06 5.17 -12.19
N GLU A 143 -19.42 5.91 -11.28
CA GLU A 143 -20.08 6.61 -10.17
C GLU A 143 -20.90 7.79 -10.64
N ILE A 144 -20.37 8.56 -11.59
CA ILE A 144 -21.10 9.67 -12.21
C ILE A 144 -22.38 9.14 -12.88
N LYS A 145 -22.33 7.95 -13.52
CA LYS A 145 -23.49 7.31 -14.13
C LYS A 145 -24.51 6.85 -13.08
N GLU A 146 -24.07 6.26 -11.98
CA GLU A 146 -24.94 5.85 -10.87
C GLU A 146 -25.64 7.05 -10.22
N ILE A 147 -24.88 8.12 -9.92
CA ILE A 147 -25.41 9.38 -9.36
C ILE A 147 -26.47 9.97 -10.29
N ARG A 148 -26.17 10.06 -11.60
CA ARG A 148 -27.08 10.64 -12.60
C ARG A 148 -28.35 9.84 -12.81
N THR A 149 -28.28 8.51 -12.72
CA THR A 149 -29.44 7.64 -12.95
C THR A 149 -30.35 7.52 -11.73
N LYS A 150 -29.97 8.06 -10.56
CA LYS A 150 -30.65 7.88 -9.25
C LYS A 150 -30.88 6.40 -8.89
N GLN A 151 -30.25 5.50 -9.63
CA GLN A 151 -30.17 4.11 -9.24
C GLN A 151 -29.09 4.09 -8.18
N LYS A 152 -29.51 4.17 -6.91
CA LYS A 152 -28.76 3.53 -5.81
C LYS A 152 -28.78 2.03 -6.12
N ALA A 153 -28.05 1.61 -7.15
CA ALA A 153 -27.67 0.23 -7.24
C ALA A 153 -26.95 -0.05 -5.92
N LEU A 154 -27.25 -1.18 -5.30
CA LEU A 154 -26.41 -1.74 -4.24
C LEU A 154 -25.05 -2.10 -4.87
N ALA A 155 -24.31 -1.10 -5.34
CA ALA A 155 -22.94 -1.25 -5.78
C ALA A 155 -22.21 -1.82 -4.58
N ARG A 156 -21.77 -3.07 -4.70
CA ARG A 156 -20.98 -3.68 -3.64
C ARG A 156 -19.74 -2.81 -3.47
N PRO A 157 -19.38 -2.48 -2.23
CA PRO A 157 -18.16 -1.73 -1.98
C PRO A 157 -16.99 -2.48 -2.60
N TYR A 158 -16.13 -1.75 -3.31
CA TYR A 158 -14.94 -2.34 -3.92
C TYR A 158 -13.87 -2.59 -2.87
N LEU A 159 -13.82 -1.80 -1.80
CA LEU A 159 -12.86 -1.94 -0.71
C LEU A 159 -13.49 -2.66 0.47
N VAL A 160 -12.83 -3.73 0.91
CA VAL A 160 -13.23 -4.52 2.07
C VAL A 160 -12.31 -4.21 3.25
N HIS A 161 -12.88 -3.93 4.42
CA HIS A 161 -12.09 -3.64 5.62
C HIS A 161 -11.32 -4.88 6.11
N SER A 162 -10.00 -4.76 6.21
CA SER A 162 -9.12 -5.79 6.77
C SER A 162 -8.84 -5.49 8.23
N LYS A 163 -9.69 -6.00 9.13
CA LYS A 163 -9.54 -5.80 10.58
C LYS A 163 -8.23 -6.36 11.12
N GLY A 164 -7.82 -7.54 10.63
CA GLY A 164 -6.57 -8.18 11.03
C GLY A 164 -5.37 -7.29 10.70
N GLU A 165 -5.25 -6.90 9.43
CA GLU A 165 -4.15 -6.02 8.99
C GLU A 165 -4.21 -4.66 9.69
N THR A 166 -5.40 -4.09 9.91
CA THR A 166 -5.54 -2.83 10.67
C THR A 166 -4.89 -2.94 12.04
N SER A 167 -5.24 -3.97 12.82
CA SER A 167 -4.65 -4.19 14.14
C SER A 167 -3.14 -4.43 14.06
N THR A 168 -2.68 -5.17 13.05
CA THR A 168 -1.25 -5.47 12.85
C THR A 168 -0.43 -4.22 12.52
N PHE A 169 -0.89 -3.37 11.61
CA PHE A 169 -0.22 -2.12 11.26
C PHE A 169 -0.25 -1.11 12.43
N GLU A 170 -1.34 -1.06 13.19
CA GLU A 170 -1.43 -0.25 14.41
C GLU A 170 -0.41 -0.70 15.45
N GLU A 171 -0.33 -2.00 15.74
CA GLU A 171 0.63 -2.58 16.68
C GLU A 171 2.08 -2.30 16.24
N TRP A 172 2.39 -2.55 14.97
CA TRP A 172 3.72 -2.28 14.41
C TRP A 172 4.11 -0.80 14.55
N THR A 173 3.19 0.11 14.25
CA THR A 173 3.42 1.55 14.40
C THR A 173 3.75 1.92 15.86
N GLN A 174 3.02 1.35 16.83
CA GLN A 174 3.29 1.60 18.25
C GLN A 174 4.65 1.01 18.69
N GLN A 175 5.04 -0.15 18.17
CA GLN A 175 6.36 -0.74 18.41
C GLN A 175 7.47 0.18 17.88
N GLN A 176 7.36 0.66 16.64
CA GLN A 176 8.33 1.58 16.02
C GLN A 176 8.47 2.89 16.81
N ILE A 177 7.35 3.48 17.25
CA ILE A 177 7.35 4.70 18.09
C ILE A 177 8.07 4.43 19.43
N SER A 178 7.81 3.27 20.04
CA SER A 178 8.41 2.91 21.33
C SER A 178 9.92 2.70 21.22
N GLN A 179 10.37 1.94 20.22
CA GLN A 179 11.78 1.72 19.92
C GLN A 179 12.52 3.04 19.63
N SER A 180 11.91 3.93 18.85
CA SER A 180 12.47 5.25 18.55
C SER A 180 12.66 6.10 19.80
N ARG A 181 11.72 6.03 20.76
CA ARG A 181 11.81 6.74 22.05
C ARG A 181 12.93 6.19 22.93
N GLU A 182 13.09 4.87 22.99
CA GLU A 182 14.16 4.23 23.76
C GLU A 182 15.55 4.59 23.21
N ILE A 183 15.73 4.53 21.89
CA ILE A 183 16.98 4.93 21.22
C ILE A 183 17.30 6.40 21.54
N TYR A 184 16.30 7.27 21.48
CA TYR A 184 16.48 8.69 21.80
C TYR A 184 16.89 8.92 23.26
N GLN A 185 16.27 8.22 24.21
CA GLN A 185 16.63 8.31 25.64
C GLN A 185 18.05 7.80 25.89
N ASN A 186 18.42 6.64 25.33
CA ASN A 186 19.76 6.08 25.45
C ASN A 186 20.83 7.01 24.84
N ASN A 187 20.56 7.61 23.68
CA ASN A 187 21.46 8.57 23.05
C ASN A 187 21.63 9.84 23.88
N ARG A 188 20.54 10.35 24.46
CA ARG A 188 20.57 11.51 25.36
C ARG A 188 21.37 11.22 26.63
N ASP A 189 21.18 10.07 27.25
CA ASP A 189 21.87 9.70 28.48
C ASP A 189 23.37 9.47 28.24
N ASN A 190 23.73 8.81 27.13
CA ASN A 190 25.12 8.65 26.70
C ASN A 190 25.79 10.00 26.41
N TYR A 191 25.08 10.95 25.79
CA TYR A 191 25.58 12.30 25.57
C TYR A 191 25.80 13.07 26.89
N LEU A 192 24.85 12.98 27.82
CA LEU A 192 24.95 13.62 29.14
C LEU A 192 26.07 13.02 29.99
N GLN A 193 26.37 11.73 29.86
CA GLN A 193 27.52 11.11 30.52
C GLN A 193 28.86 11.62 29.96
N LYS A 194 28.97 11.74 28.62
CA LYS A 194 30.19 12.26 27.95
C LYS A 194 30.54 13.71 28.29
N ILE A 195 29.56 14.54 28.66
CA ILE A 195 29.80 15.94 29.05
C ILE A 195 30.17 16.07 30.53
N LYS A 196 29.85 15.07 31.36
CA LYS A 196 30.18 15.04 32.79
C LYS A 196 31.54 14.41 33.10
N SER A 197 32.12 13.69 32.14
CA SER A 197 33.49 13.13 32.15
C SER A 197 34.49 14.11 31.55
#